data_AF-A0A6P5Q6C1-F1
#
_entry.id   AF-A0A6P5Q6C1-F1
#
_cell.length_a   1.000
_cell.length_b   1.000
_cell.length_c   1.000
_cell.angle_alpha   90.00
_cell.angle_beta   90.00
_cell.angle_gamma   90.00
#
_symmetry.space_group_name_H-M   'P 1'
#
loop_
_entity.id
_entity.type
_entity.pdbx_description
1 polymer ?
#
loop_
_entity_poly.entity_id
_entity_poly.type
_entity_poly.pdbx_seq_one_letter_code
_entity_poly.pdbx_strand_id
1 'polypeptide(L)' 'MRALRVSQALVRSFSSSTRSHLENRVAEKQKLFQADNDLPVHLKGGGMDNVLYRLTMTLTLGGTAYCLYCLGWASFPHKK' A
#
# COMPACT_ATOMS: atom_id res chain seq x y z
N MET A 1 -42.89 30.98 38.81
CA MET A 1 -41.99 29.82 38.97
C MET A 1 -40.64 30.16 38.36
N ARG A 2 -39.58 30.30 39.17
CA ARG A 2 -38.22 30.63 38.68
C ARG A 2 -37.56 29.34 38.16
N ALA A 3 -37.35 29.25 36.85
CA ALA A 3 -36.64 28.15 36.25
C ALA A 3 -35.16 28.15 36.69
N LEU A 4 -34.71 27.02 37.22
CA LEU A 4 -33.33 26.77 37.61
C LEU A 4 -32.43 26.94 36.36
N ARG A 5 -31.57 27.96 36.34
CA ARG A 5 -30.54 28.10 35.30
C ARG A 5 -29.47 27.05 35.58
N VAL A 6 -29.61 25.89 34.97
CA VAL A 6 -28.55 24.87 34.93
C VAL A 6 -27.39 25.43 34.11
N SER A 7 -26.19 25.49 34.70
CA SER A 7 -24.98 25.95 34.04
C SER A 7 -24.69 25.11 32.80
N GLN A 8 -24.71 25.72 31.61
CA GLN A 8 -24.29 25.11 30.33
C GLN A 8 -22.90 24.46 30.41
N ALA A 9 -22.09 24.84 31.40
CA ALA A 9 -20.81 24.22 31.71
C ALA A 9 -20.87 22.71 32.01
N LEU A 10 -21.99 22.20 32.50
CA LEU A 10 -22.19 20.78 32.80
C LEU A 10 -22.71 19.97 31.61
N VAL A 11 -23.18 20.64 30.55
CA VAL A 11 -23.69 20.01 29.31
C VAL A 11 -22.60 20.00 28.22
N ARG A 12 -21.36 20.38 28.55
CA ARG A 12 -20.22 20.27 27.64
C ARG A 12 -19.96 18.78 27.40
N SER A 13 -20.44 18.27 26.25
CA SER A 13 -20.07 16.95 25.78
C SER A 13 -18.54 16.90 25.65
N PHE A 14 -17.90 16.00 26.40
CA PHE A 14 -16.46 15.79 26.33
C PHE A 14 -16.14 15.14 24.97
N SER A 15 -16.01 15.98 23.93
CA SER A 15 -15.53 15.52 22.63
C SER A 15 -14.01 15.39 22.70
N SER A 16 -13.55 14.25 23.19
CA SER A 16 -12.16 13.83 23.00
C SER A 16 -11.97 13.43 21.55
N SER A 17 -11.97 14.40 20.63
CA SER A 17 -11.32 14.20 19.34
C SER A 17 -9.84 14.15 19.60
N THR A 18 -9.34 12.99 20.03
CA THR A 18 -7.95 12.61 19.80
C THR A 18 -7.83 12.54 18.29
N ARG A 19 -7.71 13.70 17.64
CA ARG A 19 -7.54 13.79 16.19
C ARG A 19 -6.25 13.04 15.93
N SER A 20 -6.37 11.83 15.40
CA SER A 20 -5.23 11.11 14.88
C SER A 20 -4.48 12.10 14.00
N HIS A 21 -3.18 12.19 14.22
CA HIS A 21 -2.28 13.08 13.49
C HIS A 21 -2.08 12.59 12.05
N LEU A 22 -3.16 12.24 11.36
CA LEU A 22 -3.23 11.70 10.01
C LEU A 22 -4.35 12.43 9.27
N GLU A 23 -3.96 13.23 8.28
CA GLU A 23 -4.91 13.92 7.41
C GLU A 23 -5.45 12.98 6.33
N ASN A 24 -6.69 13.22 5.88
CA ASN A 24 -7.26 12.47 4.77
C ASN A 24 -6.58 12.90 3.46
N ARG A 25 -5.83 11.98 2.85
CA ARG A 25 -5.09 12.19 1.59
C ARG A 25 -5.73 11.48 0.38
N VAL A 26 -6.98 11.03 0.49
CA VAL A 26 -7.65 10.27 -0.59
C VAL A 26 -7.74 11.09 -1.87
N ALA A 27 -8.14 12.37 -1.79
CA ALA A 27 -8.26 13.23 -2.97
C ALA A 27 -6.92 13.42 -3.70
N GLU A 28 -5.81 13.50 -2.97
CA GLU A 28 -4.47 13.61 -3.54
C GLU A 28 -4.06 12.33 -4.28
N LYS A 29 -4.36 11.16 -3.70
CA LYS A 29 -4.11 9.87 -4.34
C LYS A 29 -5.02 9.65 -5.55
N GLN A 30 -6.29 10.05 -5.47
CA GLN A 30 -7.22 10.02 -6.61
C GLN A 30 -6.66 10.85 -7.76
N LYS A 31 -6.19 12.08 -7.50
CA LYS A 31 -5.55 12.92 -8.53
C LYS A 31 -4.34 12.24 -9.18
N LEU A 32 -3.48 11.58 -8.40
CA LEU A 32 -2.31 10.87 -8.92
C LEU A 32 -2.71 9.67 -9.81
N PHE A 33 -3.61 8.81 -9.33
CA PHE A 33 -4.02 7.59 -10.03
C PHE A 33 -5.04 7.83 -11.15
N GLN A 34 -5.68 9.01 -11.21
CA GLN A 34 -6.57 9.42 -12.29
C GLN A 34 -5.91 10.39 -13.28
N ALA A 35 -4.63 10.73 -13.09
CA ALA A 35 -3.89 11.53 -14.07
C ALA A 35 -3.92 10.83 -15.45
N ASP A 36 -4.14 11.62 -16.50
CA ASP A 36 -4.18 11.15 -17.88
C ASP A 36 -2.77 11.19 -18.46
N ASN A 37 -2.00 10.14 -18.17
CA ASN A 37 -0.56 10.04 -18.47
C ASN A 37 -0.18 8.72 -19.15
N ASP A 38 -1.15 8.01 -19.71
CA ASP A 38 -1.00 6.72 -20.42
C ASP A 38 -0.28 5.61 -19.62
N LEU A 39 -0.07 5.81 -18.31
CA LEU A 39 0.58 4.81 -17.46
C LEU A 39 -0.42 3.72 -17.04
N PRO A 40 -0.04 2.44 -17.17
CA PRO A 40 -0.84 1.36 -16.62
C PRO A 40 -0.86 1.44 -15.09
N VAL A 41 -1.94 0.98 -14.47
CA VAL A 41 -2.19 1.13 -13.02
C VAL A 41 -1.04 0.62 -12.12
N HIS A 42 -0.32 -0.43 -12.54
CA HIS A 42 0.78 -1.02 -11.78
C HIS A 42 2.10 -0.25 -11.86
N LEU A 43 2.19 0.80 -12.68
CA LEU A 43 3.33 1.73 -12.75
C LEU A 43 2.93 3.17 -12.39
N LYS A 44 1.66 3.40 -12.05
CA LYS A 44 1.08 4.74 -11.92
C LYS A 44 1.50 5.48 -10.64
N GLY A 45 2.02 4.75 -9.64
CA GLY A 45 2.65 5.30 -8.44
C GLY A 45 4.06 5.83 -8.66
N GLY A 46 4.67 5.59 -9.83
CA GLY A 46 5.90 6.24 -10.28
C GLY A 46 7.17 5.38 -10.18
N GLY A 47 8.29 5.99 -9.79
CA GLY A 47 9.61 5.35 -9.86
C GLY A 47 9.76 4.09 -9.00
N MET A 48 9.13 4.06 -7.82
CA MET A 48 9.19 2.91 -6.92
C MET A 48 8.48 1.69 -7.53
N ASP A 49 7.35 1.89 -8.19
CA ASP A 49 6.62 0.83 -8.90
C ASP A 49 7.50 0.21 -9.99
N ASN A 50 8.25 1.03 -10.74
CA ASN A 50 9.16 0.55 -11.78
C ASN A 50 10.30 -0.29 -11.19
N VAL A 51 10.91 0.15 -10.09
CA VAL A 51 11.97 -0.60 -9.41
C VAL A 51 11.42 -1.94 -8.91
N LEU A 52 10.26 -1.91 -8.25
CA LEU A 52 9.65 -3.12 -7.69
C LEU A 52 9.24 -4.11 -8.78
N TYR A 53 8.67 -3.62 -9.87
CA TYR A 53 8.31 -4.43 -11.04
C TYR A 53 9.54 -5.12 -11.64
N ARG A 54 10.61 -4.36 -11.91
CA ARG A 54 11.83 -4.89 -12.53
C ARG A 54 12.53 -5.89 -11.61
N LEU A 55 12.60 -5.61 -10.31
CA LEU A 55 13.17 -6.53 -9.33
C LEU A 55 12.38 -7.83 -9.29
N THR A 56 11.04 -7.73 -9.20
CA THR A 56 10.17 -8.90 -9.16
C THR A 56 10.32 -9.75 -10.43
N MET A 57 10.29 -9.12 -11.60
CA MET A 57 10.47 -9.79 -12.88
C MET A 57 11.84 -10.48 -12.99
N THR A 58 12.90 -9.82 -12.52
CA THR A 58 14.25 -10.40 -12.54
C THR A 58 14.33 -11.62 -11.63
N LEU A 59 13.77 -11.53 -10.42
CA LEU A 59 13.77 -12.63 -9.47
C LEU A 59 12.95 -13.82 -9.97
N THR A 60 11.78 -13.58 -10.57
CA THR A 60 10.93 -14.66 -11.09
C THR A 60 11.57 -15.34 -12.29
N LEU A 61 12.04 -14.58 -13.28
CA LEU A 61 12.73 -15.15 -14.44
C LEU A 61 14.00 -15.90 -14.05
N GLY A 62 14.82 -15.29 -13.18
CA GLY A 62 16.04 -15.92 -12.66
C GLY A 62 15.73 -17.19 -11.86
N GLY A 63 14.71 -17.13 -10.99
CA GLY A 63 14.23 -18.27 -10.21
C GLY A 63 13.71 -19.40 -11.11
N THR A 64 12.93 -19.09 -12.14
CA THR A 64 12.44 -20.09 -13.11
C THR A 64 13.60 -20.77 -13.84
N ALA A 65 14.59 -20.01 -14.32
CA ALA A 65 15.78 -20.58 -14.96
C ALA A 65 16.55 -21.50 -13.99
N TYR A 66 16.69 -21.09 -12.73
CA TYR A 66 17.32 -21.91 -11.70
C TYR A 66 16.52 -23.19 -11.40
N CYS A 67 15.20 -23.11 -11.32
CA CYS A 67 14.34 -24.28 -11.17
C CYS A 67 14.52 -25.28 -12.33
N LEU A 68 14.63 -24.80 -13.57
CA LEU A 68 14.90 -25.67 -14.72
C LEU A 68 16.27 -26.33 -14.64
N TYR A 69 17.30 -25.58 -14.19
CA TYR A 69 18.61 -26.16 -13.91
C TYR A 69 18.54 -27.25 -12.84
N CYS A 70 17.92 -26.96 -11.70
CA CYS A 70 17.74 -27.92 -10.60
C CYS A 70 16.96 -29.15 -11.05
N LEU A 71 15.92 -28.97 -11.86
CA LEU A 71 15.13 -30.07 -12.41
C LEU A 71 16.00 -30.95 -13.33
N GLY A 72 16.77 -30.34 -14.23
CA GLY A 72 17.69 -31.06 -15.10
C GLY A 72 18.74 -31.83 -14.30
N TRP A 73 19.36 -31.18 -13.32
CA TRP A 73 20.31 -31.81 -12.40
C TRP A 73 19.69 -32.99 -11.67
N ALA A 74 18.54 -32.80 -11.02
CA ALA A 74 17.85 -33.84 -10.25
C ALA A 74 17.31 -35.00 -11.09
N SER A 75 17.11 -34.80 -12.41
CA SER A 75 16.57 -35.82 -13.31
C SER A 75 17.57 -36.94 -13.63
N PHE A 76 18.86 -36.75 -13.37
CA PHE A 76 19.90 -37.75 -13.65
C PHE A 76 20.59 -38.22 -12.36
N PRO A 77 21.01 -39.51 -12.30
CA PRO A 77 21.71 -40.02 -11.13
C PRO A 77 23.10 -39.40 -11.03
N HIS A 78 23.39 -38.84 -9.86
CA HIS A 78 24.74 -38.41 -9.51
C HIS A 78 25.53 -39.61 -9.00
N LYS A 79 26.81 -39.70 -9.41
CA LYS A 79 27.70 -40.72 -8.85
C LYS A 79 27.81 -40.51 -7.35
N LYS A 80 27.82 -41.62 -6.60
CA LYS A 80 28.11 -41.60 -5.16
C LYS A 80 29.58 -41.28 -4.91
#